data_AF-A0A1N6T0L3-F1
#
_entry.id   AF-A0A1N6T0L3-F1
#
_cell.length_a   1.000
_cell.length_b   1.000
_cell.length_c   1.000
_cell.angle_alpha   90.00
_cell.angle_beta   90.00
_cell.angle_gamma   90.00
#
_symmetry.space_group_name_H-M   'P 1'
#
loop_
_entity.id
_entity.type
_entity.pdbx_description
1 polymer ?
#
loop_
_entity_poly.entity_id
_entity_poly.type
_entity_poly.pdbx_seq_one_letter_code
_entity_poly.pdbx_strand_id
1 'polypeptide(L)'
;MRRAPKLILITSGAFFLLALLFFVGGTRGMREMRSHEIAEIDMTLVEDGTHYGSSSIHRWAVDVAVMVRNHQIVEIQVLDTSRSNLPDDITSKINRNLIAQEQPLFDAVSGATMTSKGYLIAVADALGSGRRPSSPSR
;
A
#
# COMPACT_ATOMS: atom_id res chain seq x y z
N MET A 1 30.21 -42.64 27.53
CA MET A 1 29.85 -41.30 28.04
C MET A 1 28.98 -40.58 27.01
N ARG A 2 27.65 -40.50 27.22
CA ARG A 2 26.72 -39.80 26.33
C ARG A 2 26.49 -38.38 26.85
N ARG A 3 27.15 -37.37 26.25
CA ARG A 3 26.88 -35.95 26.53
C ARG A 3 26.76 -35.19 25.21
N ALA A 4 25.55 -35.11 24.67
CA ALA A 4 25.23 -34.14 23.61
C ALA A 4 23.73 -33.77 23.44
N PRO A 5 22.82 -33.79 24.43
CA PRO A 5 21.47 -33.25 24.20
C PRO A 5 21.41 -31.72 24.28
N LYS A 6 22.38 -31.06 24.93
CA LYS A 6 22.33 -29.59 25.18
C LYS A 6 22.65 -28.75 23.95
N LEU A 7 23.51 -29.20 23.04
CA LEU A 7 23.90 -28.41 21.86
C LEU A 7 22.80 -28.37 20.78
N ILE A 8 22.06 -29.47 20.59
CA ILE A 8 20.94 -29.59 19.64
C ILE A 8 19.72 -28.77 20.13
N LEU A 9 19.50 -28.69 21.43
CA LEU A 9 18.41 -27.90 22.02
C LEU A 9 18.66 -26.38 21.88
N ILE A 10 19.92 -25.94 21.96
CA ILE A 10 20.30 -24.53 21.82
C ILE A 10 20.20 -24.07 20.36
N THR A 11 20.59 -24.89 19.38
CA THR A 11 20.44 -24.55 17.96
C THR A 11 18.98 -24.54 17.53
N SER A 12 18.16 -25.47 18.04
CA SER A 12 16.70 -25.46 17.83
C SER A 12 16.04 -24.24 18.49
N GLY A 13 16.43 -23.89 19.72
CA GLY A 13 15.93 -22.70 20.40
C GLY A 13 16.34 -21.40 19.71
N ALA A 14 17.59 -21.28 19.26
CA ALA A 14 18.08 -20.11 18.51
C ALA A 14 17.45 -20.02 17.12
N PHE A 15 17.25 -21.14 16.43
CA PHE A 15 16.53 -21.17 15.15
C PHE A 15 15.06 -20.81 15.32
N PHE A 16 14.41 -21.31 16.37
CA PHE A 16 13.03 -20.95 16.70
C PHE A 16 12.91 -19.48 17.09
N LEU A 17 13.87 -18.93 17.85
CA LEU A 17 13.93 -17.51 18.18
C LEU A 17 14.17 -16.65 16.93
N LEU A 18 15.07 -17.06 16.04
CA LEU A 18 15.33 -16.38 14.76
C LEU A 18 14.10 -16.43 13.84
N ALA A 19 13.44 -17.58 13.75
CA ALA A 19 12.20 -17.76 12.99
C ALA A 19 11.06 -16.93 13.59
N LEU A 20 10.96 -16.83 14.92
CA LEU A 20 10.00 -15.99 15.62
C LEU A 20 10.26 -14.50 15.35
N LEU A 21 11.53 -14.06 15.36
CA LEU A 21 11.90 -12.69 15.00
C LEU A 21 11.57 -12.37 13.54
N PHE A 22 11.83 -13.31 12.61
CA PHE A 22 11.43 -13.18 11.21
C PHE A 22 9.91 -13.14 11.03
N PHE A 23 9.18 -14.01 11.73
CA PHE A 23 7.72 -14.06 11.69
C PHE A 23 7.09 -12.77 12.22
N VAL A 24 7.51 -12.32 13.41
CA VAL A 24 7.04 -11.05 14.00
C VAL A 24 7.45 -9.86 13.14
N GLY A 25 8.68 -9.83 12.62
CA GLY A 25 9.16 -8.80 11.70
C GLY A 25 8.32 -8.70 10.42
N GLY A 26 7.94 -9.83 9.83
CA GLY A 26 7.09 -9.88 8.63
C GLY A 26 5.65 -9.37 8.84
N THR A 27 5.15 -9.42 10.08
CA THR A 27 3.80 -8.93 10.41
C THR A 27 3.67 -7.41 10.60
N ARG A 28 4.79 -6.68 10.68
CA ARG A 28 4.78 -5.23 10.88
C ARG A 28 4.06 -4.51 9.73
N GLY A 29 3.22 -3.53 10.05
CA GLY A 29 2.44 -2.74 9.09
C GLY A 29 1.18 -3.40 8.50
N MET A 30 0.99 -4.71 8.64
CA MET A 30 -0.20 -5.38 8.06
C MET A 30 -1.52 -4.91 8.69
N ARG A 31 -1.51 -4.63 9.99
CA ARG A 31 -2.70 -4.17 10.71
C ARG A 31 -3.13 -2.78 10.26
N GLU A 32 -2.16 -1.87 10.11
CA GLU A 32 -2.38 -0.50 9.63
C GLU A 32 -2.91 -0.48 8.20
N MET A 33 -2.29 -1.24 7.30
CA MET A 33 -2.78 -1.39 5.92
C MET A 33 -4.21 -1.95 5.87
N ARG A 34 -4.56 -2.93 6.72
CA ARG A 34 -5.92 -3.48 6.77
C ARG A 34 -6.95 -2.49 7.29
N SER A 35 -6.62 -1.69 8.30
CA SER A 35 -7.52 -0.67 8.85
C SER A 35 -7.68 0.56 7.96
N HIS A 36 -6.78 0.78 6.99
CA HIS A 36 -6.94 1.86 6.02
C HIS A 36 -8.11 1.56 5.09
N GLU A 37 -9.19 2.30 5.25
CA GLU A 37 -10.34 2.29 4.35
C GLU A 37 -10.11 3.36 3.28
N ILE A 38 -10.43 3.03 2.03
CA ILE A 38 -10.53 4.01 0.96
C ILE A 38 -12.00 4.34 0.83
N ALA A 39 -12.35 5.58 1.11
CA ALA A 39 -13.72 6.05 0.92
C ALA A 39 -14.03 6.13 -0.58
N GLU A 40 -15.31 5.99 -0.91
CA GLU A 40 -15.82 6.33 -2.23
C GLU A 40 -15.49 7.79 -2.54
N ILE A 41 -14.98 8.04 -3.75
CA ILE A 41 -14.60 9.38 -4.20
C ILE A 41 -15.64 9.84 -5.18
N ASP A 42 -16.28 10.96 -4.86
CA ASP A 42 -17.09 11.69 -5.83
C ASP A 42 -16.16 12.49 -6.74
N MET A 43 -15.92 11.95 -7.93
CA MET A 43 -15.05 12.55 -8.93
C MET A 43 -15.54 13.93 -9.40
N THR A 44 -16.84 14.23 -9.27
CA THR A 44 -17.40 15.55 -9.64
C THR A 44 -16.91 16.69 -8.74
N LEU A 45 -16.41 16.35 -7.55
CA LEU A 45 -15.82 17.30 -6.60
C LEU A 45 -14.31 17.46 -6.78
N VAL A 46 -13.68 16.63 -7.61
CA VAL A 46 -12.24 16.69 -7.86
C VAL A 46 -11.98 17.68 -8.99
N GLU A 47 -11.18 18.72 -8.71
CA GLU A 47 -10.82 19.71 -9.71
C GLU A 47 -9.91 19.13 -10.80
N ASP A 48 -10.01 19.68 -12.01
CA ASP A 48 -9.08 19.35 -13.09
C ASP A 48 -7.66 19.84 -12.77
N GLY A 49 -6.67 19.02 -13.10
CA GLY A 49 -5.26 19.31 -12.81
C GLY A 49 -4.47 18.08 -12.39
N THR A 50 -3.21 18.30 -12.03
CA THR A 50 -2.36 17.25 -11.48
C THR A 50 -2.38 17.31 -9.97
N HIS A 51 -2.82 16.22 -9.36
CA HIS A 51 -2.86 16.04 -7.91
C HIS A 51 -1.79 15.07 -7.47
N TYR A 52 -1.27 15.27 -6.26
CA TYR A 52 -0.17 14.47 -5.70
C TYR A 52 -0.64 13.78 -4.45
N GLY A 53 -0.29 12.50 -4.31
CA GLY A 53 -0.67 11.71 -3.16
C GLY A 53 0.40 10.72 -2.75
N SER A 54 0.32 10.28 -1.49
CA SER A 54 1.32 9.39 -0.91
C SER A 54 0.68 8.34 -0.01
N SER A 55 1.24 7.14 -0.04
CA SER A 55 1.10 6.15 1.01
C SER A 55 2.44 6.05 1.72
N SER A 56 2.42 6.10 3.05
CA SER A 56 3.62 5.97 3.90
C SER A 56 3.57 4.72 4.79
N ILE A 57 2.72 3.76 4.45
CA ILE A 57 2.50 2.56 5.25
C ILE A 57 3.68 1.58 5.08
N HIS A 58 4.67 1.69 5.96
CA HIS A 58 5.79 0.75 6.08
C HIS A 58 6.46 0.44 4.72
N ARG A 59 6.42 -0.83 4.30
CA ARG A 59 7.01 -1.33 3.05
C ARG A 59 6.12 -1.12 1.83
N TRP A 60 4.95 -0.52 2.00
CA TRP A 60 4.03 -0.20 0.90
C TRP A 60 3.95 1.31 0.70
N ALA A 61 5.07 1.99 0.95
CA ALA A 61 5.19 3.40 0.70
C ALA A 61 5.31 3.67 -0.80
N VAL A 62 4.57 4.64 -1.32
CA VAL A 62 4.58 5.01 -2.74
C VAL A 62 4.01 6.41 -2.91
N ASP A 63 4.63 7.17 -3.81
CA ASP A 63 4.23 8.52 -4.18
C ASP A 63 3.72 8.53 -5.62
N VAL A 64 2.60 9.20 -5.86
CA VAL A 64 1.93 9.23 -7.17
C VAL A 64 1.54 10.64 -7.58
N ALA A 65 1.47 10.87 -8.89
CA ALA A 65 0.80 12.00 -9.50
C ALA A 65 -0.40 11.50 -10.31
N VAL A 66 -1.56 12.11 -10.09
CA VAL A 66 -2.83 11.77 -10.74
C VAL A 66 -3.29 12.98 -11.54
N MET A 67 -3.41 12.84 -12.86
CA MET A 67 -3.95 13.89 -13.71
C MET A 67 -5.45 13.68 -13.91
N VAL A 68 -6.22 14.71 -13.59
CA VAL A 68 -7.67 14.76 -13.72
C VAL A 68 -8.05 15.77 -14.81
N ARG A 69 -8.94 15.37 -15.72
CA ARG A 69 -9.54 16.24 -16.75
C ARG A 69 -11.01 15.90 -16.92
N ASN A 70 -11.85 16.92 -17.02
CA ASN A 70 -13.31 16.79 -17.05
C ASN A 70 -13.81 15.88 -15.91
N HIS A 71 -13.28 16.05 -14.69
CA HIS A 71 -13.62 15.20 -13.54
C HIS A 71 -13.34 13.70 -13.74
N GLN A 72 -12.39 13.34 -14.61
CA GLN A 72 -11.98 11.95 -14.85
C GLN A 72 -10.47 11.79 -14.73
N ILE A 73 -10.03 10.64 -14.21
CA ILE A 73 -8.61 10.28 -14.20
C ILE A 73 -8.18 9.97 -15.63
N VAL A 74 -7.21 10.72 -16.14
CA VAL A 74 -6.65 10.50 -17.48
C VAL A 74 -5.25 9.89 -17.43
N GLU A 75 -4.55 10.06 -16.30
CA GLU A 75 -3.20 9.55 -16.13
C GLU A 75 -2.86 9.36 -14.65
N ILE A 76 -2.08 8.32 -14.36
CA ILE A 76 -1.48 8.11 -13.03
C ILE A 76 -0.02 7.72 -13.23
N GLN A 77 0.89 8.44 -12.57
CA GLN A 77 2.33 8.19 -12.60
C GLN A 77 2.85 7.89 -11.21
N VAL A 78 3.72 6.88 -11.09
CA VAL A 78 4.51 6.63 -9.88
C VAL A 78 5.72 7.54 -9.93
N LEU A 79 5.90 8.37 -8.89
CA LEU A 79 6.97 9.38 -8.85
C LEU A 79 8.31 8.79 -8.43
N ASP A 80 8.28 7.77 -7.56
CA ASP A 80 9.47 7.07 -7.08
C ASP A 80 9.28 5.56 -7.17
N THR A 81 9.77 4.99 -8.26
CA THR A 81 9.74 3.54 -8.50
C THR A 81 10.66 2.77 -7.56
N SER A 82 11.65 3.41 -6.93
CA SER A 82 12.54 2.74 -5.96
C SER A 82 11.85 2.47 -4.62
N ARG A 83 10.81 3.24 -4.30
CA ARG A 83 9.97 3.07 -3.10
C ARG A 83 8.80 2.13 -3.35
N SER A 84 8.31 2.08 -4.58
CA SER A 84 7.22 1.19 -4.98
C SER A 84 7.69 -0.26 -5.07
N ASN A 85 7.06 -1.14 -4.29
CA ASN A 85 7.22 -2.59 -4.42
C ASN A 85 6.23 -3.21 -5.44
N LEU A 86 5.52 -2.37 -6.22
CA LEU A 86 4.52 -2.82 -7.18
C LEU A 86 5.15 -2.96 -8.57
N PRO A 87 5.10 -4.14 -9.20
CA PRO A 87 5.62 -4.34 -10.55
C PRO A 87 4.92 -3.45 -11.59
N ASP A 88 5.66 -2.94 -12.56
CA ASP A 88 5.14 -2.02 -13.59
C ASP A 88 3.97 -2.60 -14.40
N ASP A 89 3.97 -3.91 -14.66
CA ASP A 89 2.88 -4.57 -15.39
C ASP A 89 1.58 -4.59 -14.58
N ILE A 90 1.67 -4.74 -13.26
CA ILE A 90 0.54 -4.67 -12.33
C ILE A 90 0.08 -3.23 -12.16
N THR A 91 1.01 -2.29 -11.98
CA THR A 91 0.71 -0.84 -11.93
C THR A 91 -0.06 -0.40 -13.19
N SER A 92 0.41 -0.81 -14.36
CA SER A 92 -0.23 -0.50 -15.65
C SER A 92 -1.63 -1.10 -15.76
N LYS A 93 -1.85 -2.33 -15.27
CA LYS A 93 -3.17 -2.97 -15.23
C LYS A 93 -4.13 -2.20 -14.33
N ILE A 94 -3.68 -1.82 -13.13
CA ILE A 94 -4.47 -1.03 -12.18
C ILE A 94 -4.83 0.32 -12.80
N ASN A 95 -3.86 1.03 -13.40
CA ASN A 95 -4.10 2.33 -14.03
C ASN A 95 -5.15 2.26 -15.14
N ARG A 96 -5.09 1.24 -15.99
CA ARG A 96 -6.14 1.05 -17.02
C ARG A 96 -7.52 0.86 -16.42
N ASN A 97 -7.64 0.10 -15.33
CA ASN A 97 -8.91 -0.08 -14.65
C ASN A 97 -9.40 1.23 -14.02
N LEU A 98 -8.50 1.98 -13.37
CA LEU A 98 -8.82 3.26 -12.74
C LEU A 98 -9.24 4.35 -13.74
N ILE A 99 -8.73 4.30 -14.97
CA ILE A 99 -9.11 5.24 -16.03
C ILE A 99 -10.43 4.84 -16.69
N ALA A 100 -10.75 3.54 -16.75
CA ALA A 100 -11.91 3.02 -17.47
C ALA A 100 -13.22 3.03 -16.66
N GLN A 101 -13.15 3.17 -15.33
CA GLN A 101 -14.31 3.06 -14.44
C GLN A 101 -14.77 4.43 -13.91
N GLU A 102 -16.09 4.58 -13.75
CA GLU A 102 -16.69 5.76 -13.11
C GLU A 102 -16.44 5.79 -11.59
N GLN A 103 -16.31 4.61 -10.95
CA GLN A 103 -15.94 4.45 -9.54
C GLN A 103 -14.63 3.68 -9.37
N PRO A 104 -13.49 4.26 -9.74
CA PRO A 104 -12.26 3.51 -9.98
C PRO A 104 -11.65 2.90 -8.72
N LEU A 105 -11.77 3.57 -7.56
CA LEU A 105 -11.07 3.17 -6.35
C LEU A 105 -11.79 2.13 -5.49
N PHE A 106 -13.12 2.19 -5.40
CA PHE A 106 -13.89 1.27 -4.56
C PHE A 106 -13.76 -0.18 -5.05
N ASP A 107 -13.95 -0.39 -6.35
CA ASP A 107 -13.84 -1.70 -6.99
C ASP A 107 -12.40 -2.26 -6.91
N ALA A 108 -11.40 -1.40 -7.12
CA ALA A 108 -10.00 -1.78 -7.13
C ALA A 108 -9.48 -2.26 -5.76
N VAL A 109 -10.02 -1.75 -4.65
CA VAL A 109 -9.59 -2.12 -3.28
C VAL A 109 -10.11 -3.49 -2.86
N SER A 110 -11.30 -3.88 -3.30
CA SER A 110 -11.97 -5.11 -2.86
C SER A 110 -11.18 -6.40 -3.17
N GLY A 111 -10.38 -6.39 -4.26
CA GLY A 111 -9.57 -7.53 -4.72
C GLY A 111 -8.05 -7.34 -4.63
N ALA A 112 -7.59 -6.22 -4.05
CA ALA A 112 -6.17 -5.85 -4.07
C ALA A 112 -5.33 -6.65 -3.04
N THR A 113 -4.18 -7.16 -3.48
CA THR A 113 -3.09 -7.55 -2.57
C THR A 113 -2.60 -6.32 -1.80
N MET A 114 -1.98 -6.49 -0.62
CA MET A 114 -1.55 -5.37 0.23
C MET A 114 -0.70 -4.31 -0.51
N THR A 115 0.18 -4.72 -1.43
CA THR A 115 0.99 -3.76 -2.22
C THR A 115 0.14 -2.91 -3.16
N SER A 116 -0.81 -3.53 -3.86
CA SER A 116 -1.79 -2.82 -4.69
C SER A 116 -2.65 -1.87 -3.84
N LYS A 117 -3.00 -2.28 -2.61
CA LYS A 117 -3.74 -1.42 -1.68
C LYS A 117 -2.96 -0.16 -1.29
N GLY A 118 -1.67 -0.27 -1.01
CA GLY A 118 -0.81 0.90 -0.72
C GLY A 118 -0.77 1.90 -1.87
N TYR A 119 -0.71 1.40 -3.10
CA TYR A 119 -0.82 2.22 -4.30
C TYR A 119 -2.17 2.94 -4.41
N LEU A 120 -3.28 2.20 -4.20
CA LEU A 120 -4.62 2.78 -4.25
C LEU A 120 -4.83 3.83 -3.16
N ILE A 121 -4.22 3.65 -1.97
CA ILE A 121 -4.24 4.67 -0.90
C ILE A 121 -3.55 5.96 -1.36
N ALA A 122 -2.41 5.86 -2.04
CA ALA A 122 -1.72 7.05 -2.57
C ALA A 122 -2.56 7.76 -3.64
N VAL A 123 -3.24 7.01 -4.52
CA VAL A 123 -4.16 7.58 -5.52
C VAL A 123 -5.36 8.24 -4.84
N ALA A 124 -5.93 7.61 -3.82
CA ALA A 124 -7.04 8.15 -3.04
C ALA A 124 -6.66 9.43 -2.26
N ASP A 125 -5.43 9.46 -1.73
CA ASP A 125 -4.85 10.65 -1.11
C ASP A 125 -4.71 11.81 -2.11
N ALA A 126 -4.22 11.53 -3.33
CA ALA A 126 -4.15 12.52 -4.40
C ALA A 126 -5.53 13.09 -4.75
N LEU A 127 -6.56 12.26 -4.78
CA LEU A 127 -7.94 12.66 -5.10
C LEU A 127 -8.72 13.23 -3.90
N GLY A 128 -8.05 13.43 -2.74
CA GLY A 128 -8.62 14.13 -1.60
C GLY A 128 -9.43 13.28 -0.61
N SER A 129 -9.56 11.97 -0.81
CA SER A 129 -10.26 11.08 0.13
C SER A 129 -9.35 10.48 1.23
N GLY A 130 -8.03 10.67 1.12
CA GLY A 130 -7.03 10.18 2.09
C GLY A 130 -7.01 10.90 3.44
N ARG A 131 -7.77 11.98 3.62
CA ARG A 131 -7.72 12.78 4.86
C ARG A 131 -8.66 12.26 5.95
N ARG A 132 -8.25 11.20 6.65
CA ARG A 132 -8.47 11.15 8.12
C ARG A 132 -7.26 11.83 8.77
N PRO A 133 -7.43 12.72 9.77
CA PRO A 133 -6.31 13.38 10.42
C PRO A 133 -5.36 12.32 10.95
N SER A 134 -4.12 12.34 10.46
CA SER A 134 -3.02 11.65 11.10
C SER A 134 -3.02 12.07 12.57
N SER A 135 -3.37 11.12 13.45
CA SER A 135 -3.13 11.31 14.87
C SER A 135 -1.66 11.70 15.01
N PRO A 136 -1.33 12.82 15.68
CA PRO A 136 0.05 13.20 15.86
C PRO A 136 0.74 12.08 16.65
N SER A 137 1.79 11.50 16.08
CA SER A 137 2.71 10.66 16.84
C SER A 137 3.32 11.56 17.91
N ARG A 138 2.90 11.37 19.15
CA ARG A 138 3.52 11.97 20.32
C ARG A 138 4.62 11.06 20.85
#